data_AF-A0A1X0WNE1-F1
#
_entry.id   AF-A0A1X0WNE1-F1
#
_cell.length_a   1.000
_cell.length_b   1.000
_cell.length_c   1.000
_cell.angle_alpha   90.00
_cell.angle_beta   90.00
_cell.angle_gamma   90.00
#
_symmetry.space_group_name_H-M   'P 1'
#
loop_
_entity.id
_entity.type
_entity.pdbx_description
1 polymer ?
#
loop_
_entity_poly.entity_id
_entity_poly.type
_entity_poly.pdbx_seq_one_letter_code
_entity_poly.pdbx_strand_id
1 'polypeptide(L)'
;MSDLKAIQARSLEMAEYFVAFCKEHDLLCYLCGGGAIGALRNKGFIPWDDDLDFFMPRKDYEKLAELWPRYADERYFLSKSHKDFVDRNLFITIRDKETTCIKPYQQDLDLPHGLALDVLPLDYYPKNPAERKKQVRWALIYSLFCAQTIPEKHGAVMKWGSRILLGLTPKSLRYRIWKKAEKEMTKYSLAESDGITELCSGPGYMRNKYPIASFEDNLFLPFEGTEMPIPVGYDAYLRTAFGDYMTPPPADKQVPHHDAIIADMDKSYTEYKGEYGV
;
A
#
# COMPACT_ATOMS: atom_id res chain seq x y z
N MET A 1 22.03 6.21 9.39
CA MET A 1 20.82 5.60 9.95
C MET A 1 19.89 6.74 10.27
N SER A 2 18.76 6.82 9.59
CA SER A 2 17.71 7.78 9.93
C SER A 2 17.28 7.56 11.37
N ASP A 3 16.95 8.65 12.06
CA ASP A 3 16.33 8.55 13.38
C ASP A 3 14.91 7.99 13.21
N LEU A 4 14.69 6.75 13.62
CA LEU A 4 13.39 6.08 13.58
C LEU A 4 12.31 6.92 14.25
N LYS A 5 12.64 7.69 15.31
CA LYS A 5 11.68 8.58 15.96
C LYS A 5 11.27 9.75 15.08
N ALA A 6 12.18 10.31 14.29
CA ALA A 6 11.84 11.33 13.32
C ALA A 6 10.94 10.77 12.21
N ILE A 7 11.20 9.54 11.75
CA ILE A 7 10.34 8.85 10.76
C ILE A 7 8.94 8.61 11.33
N GLN A 8 8.84 8.08 12.55
CA GLN A 8 7.55 7.83 13.21
C GLN A 8 6.77 9.14 13.40
N ALA A 9 7.44 10.22 13.79
CA ALA A 9 6.80 11.53 13.94
C ALA A 9 6.25 12.07 12.61
N ARG A 10 7.03 12.01 11.52
CA ARG A 10 6.55 12.41 10.18
C ARG A 10 5.46 11.48 9.64
N SER A 11 5.55 10.18 9.90
CA SER A 11 4.53 9.20 9.51
C SER A 11 3.20 9.49 10.21
N LEU A 12 3.25 9.84 11.50
CA LEU A 12 2.07 10.22 12.27
C LEU A 12 1.43 11.49 11.72
N GLU A 13 2.23 12.53 11.45
CA GLU A 13 1.76 13.78 10.85
C GLU A 13 1.03 13.53 9.52
N MET A 14 1.62 12.72 8.64
CA MET A 14 1.00 12.32 7.37
C MET A 14 -0.30 11.53 7.59
N ALA A 15 -0.32 10.61 8.55
CA ALA A 15 -1.49 9.78 8.86
C ALA A 15 -2.64 10.62 9.43
N GLU A 16 -2.36 11.58 10.32
CA GLU A 16 -3.36 12.50 10.88
C GLU A 16 -3.99 13.34 9.77
N TYR A 17 -3.16 13.88 8.89
CA TYR A 17 -3.63 14.64 7.72
C TYR A 17 -4.49 13.77 6.79
N PHE A 18 -4.04 12.55 6.45
CA PHE A 18 -4.78 11.61 5.61
C PHE A 18 -6.13 11.24 6.22
N VAL A 19 -6.18 10.91 7.52
CA VAL A 19 -7.42 10.55 8.22
C VAL A 19 -8.37 11.76 8.30
N ALA A 20 -7.86 12.97 8.54
CA ALA A 20 -8.67 14.18 8.51
C ALA A 20 -9.28 14.42 7.13
N PHE A 21 -8.49 14.29 6.06
CA PHE A 21 -8.97 14.38 4.67
C PHE A 21 -10.05 13.34 4.38
N CYS A 22 -9.85 12.09 4.81
CA CYS A 22 -10.85 11.03 4.65
C CYS A 22 -12.16 11.36 5.38
N LYS A 23 -12.10 11.89 6.61
CA LYS A 23 -13.29 12.32 7.36
C LYS A 23 -14.03 13.47 6.67
N GLU A 24 -13.32 14.47 6.17
CA GLU A 24 -13.92 15.62 5.48
C GLU A 24 -14.68 15.20 4.20
N HIS A 25 -14.17 14.18 3.52
CA HIS A 25 -14.71 13.71 2.24
C HIS A 25 -15.56 12.43 2.31
N ASP A 26 -15.94 11.99 3.52
CA ASP A 26 -16.76 10.78 3.74
C ASP A 26 -16.15 9.53 3.07
N LEU A 27 -14.85 9.33 3.29
CA LEU A 27 -14.08 8.20 2.80
C LEU A 27 -13.71 7.27 3.95
N LEU A 28 -14.01 5.99 3.79
CA LEU A 28 -13.67 4.97 4.78
C LEU A 28 -12.21 4.52 4.60
N CYS A 29 -11.43 4.60 5.66
CA CYS A 29 -10.05 4.13 5.72
C CYS A 29 -9.77 3.43 7.06
N TYR A 30 -8.72 2.61 7.07
CA TYR A 30 -8.30 1.84 8.23
C TYR A 30 -6.78 1.72 8.26
N LEU A 31 -6.13 1.97 9.38
CA LEU A 31 -4.80 1.43 9.62
C LEU A 31 -4.85 -0.08 9.40
N CYS A 32 -3.81 -0.60 8.76
CA CYS A 32 -3.62 -2.03 8.56
C CYS A 32 -2.24 -2.48 9.02
N GLY A 33 -2.00 -3.80 8.99
CA GLY A 33 -0.70 -4.38 9.30
C GLY A 33 -0.13 -3.95 10.66
N GLY A 34 1.13 -3.49 10.65
CA GLY A 34 1.86 -3.03 11.82
C GLY A 34 1.16 -1.89 12.57
N GLY A 35 0.60 -0.91 11.84
CA GLY A 35 -0.15 0.19 12.44
C GLY A 35 -1.39 -0.25 13.22
N ALA A 36 -2.18 -1.18 12.67
CA ALA A 36 -3.35 -1.74 13.38
C ALA A 36 -2.95 -2.55 14.62
N ILE A 37 -1.89 -3.35 14.52
CA ILE A 37 -1.34 -4.11 15.66
C ILE A 37 -0.79 -3.15 16.72
N GLY A 38 -0.10 -2.09 16.30
CA GLY A 38 0.44 -1.04 17.15
C GLY A 38 -0.65 -0.32 17.96
N ALA A 39 -1.76 0.05 17.31
CA ALA A 39 -2.91 0.65 18.00
C ALA A 39 -3.43 -0.24 19.15
N LEU A 40 -3.53 -1.56 18.91
CA LEU A 40 -4.05 -2.51 19.89
C LEU A 40 -3.06 -2.85 21.01
N ARG A 41 -1.77 -3.03 20.66
CA ARG A 41 -0.75 -3.54 21.59
C ARG A 41 0.02 -2.43 22.29
N ASN A 42 0.36 -1.38 21.56
CA ASN A 42 1.26 -0.31 21.98
C ASN A 42 0.53 1.01 22.22
N LYS A 43 -0.74 1.14 21.77
CA LYS A 43 -1.47 2.42 21.70
C LYS A 43 -0.69 3.46 20.89
N GLY A 44 -0.02 3.02 19.82
CA GLY A 44 0.94 3.80 19.07
C GLY A 44 1.80 2.90 18.17
N PHE A 45 2.95 3.40 17.74
CA PHE A 45 3.85 2.62 16.88
C PHE A 45 4.34 1.36 17.56
N ILE A 46 4.54 0.32 16.76
CA ILE A 46 5.40 -0.79 17.16
C ILE A 46 6.85 -0.24 17.20
N PRO A 47 7.68 -0.54 18.21
CA PRO A 47 8.96 0.16 18.43
C PRO A 47 9.97 0.09 17.29
N TRP A 48 9.88 -0.93 16.43
CA TRP A 48 10.78 -1.14 15.28
C TRP A 48 10.12 -0.87 13.93
N ASP A 49 8.86 -0.42 13.92
CA ASP A 49 8.08 -0.17 12.71
C ASP A 49 8.30 1.27 12.24
N ASP A 50 8.45 1.44 10.93
CA ASP A 50 8.93 2.67 10.29
C ASP A 50 7.93 3.33 9.34
N ASP A 51 6.70 2.84 9.27
CA ASP A 51 5.64 3.38 8.43
C ASP A 51 4.24 3.19 9.02
N LEU A 52 3.25 3.74 8.31
CA LEU A 52 1.83 3.48 8.54
C LEU A 52 1.15 3.27 7.19
N ASP A 53 0.47 2.13 7.09
CA ASP A 53 -0.31 1.75 5.91
C ASP A 53 -1.80 1.79 6.20
N PHE A 54 -2.56 2.11 5.15
CA PHE A 54 -4.00 2.18 5.23
C PHE A 54 -4.68 1.26 4.22
N PHE A 55 -5.68 0.50 4.66
CA PHE A 55 -6.68 -0.07 3.77
C PHE A 55 -7.79 0.93 3.46
N MET A 56 -8.36 0.82 2.26
CA MET A 56 -9.61 1.46 1.87
C MET A 56 -10.49 0.50 1.07
N PRO A 57 -11.82 0.52 1.24
CA PRO A 57 -12.71 -0.14 0.30
C PRO A 57 -12.49 0.40 -1.12
N ARG A 58 -12.53 -0.47 -2.14
CA ARG A 58 -12.30 -0.10 -3.56
C ARG A 58 -13.05 1.18 -3.97
N LYS A 59 -14.31 1.35 -3.56
CA LYS A 59 -15.11 2.53 -3.94
C LYS A 59 -14.46 3.84 -3.44
N ASP A 60 -13.97 3.84 -2.21
CA ASP A 60 -13.42 5.04 -1.56
C ASP A 60 -11.98 5.26 -1.99
N TYR A 61 -11.24 4.20 -2.28
CA TYR A 61 -9.92 4.26 -2.93
C TYR A 61 -9.97 4.94 -4.31
N GLU A 62 -10.97 4.64 -5.15
CA GLU A 62 -11.09 5.33 -6.44
C GLU A 62 -11.52 6.79 -6.27
N LYS A 63 -12.41 7.10 -5.32
CA LYS A 63 -12.76 8.49 -4.97
C LYS A 63 -11.55 9.27 -4.47
N LEU A 64 -10.70 8.67 -3.63
CA LEU A 64 -9.47 9.28 -3.13
C LEU A 64 -8.61 9.79 -4.30
N ALA A 65 -8.41 8.95 -5.31
CA ALA A 65 -7.62 9.30 -6.50
C ALA A 65 -8.20 10.48 -7.30
N GLU A 66 -9.52 10.72 -7.22
CA GLU A 66 -10.17 11.85 -7.88
C GLU A 66 -10.17 13.13 -7.03
N LEU A 67 -10.31 12.99 -5.72
CA LEU A 67 -10.46 14.09 -4.77
C LEU A 67 -9.12 14.68 -4.35
N TRP A 68 -8.13 13.83 -4.08
CA TRP A 68 -6.83 14.25 -3.55
C TRP A 68 -6.16 15.34 -4.39
N PRO A 69 -6.06 15.23 -5.73
CA PRO A 69 -5.40 16.25 -6.54
C PRO A 69 -6.12 17.60 -6.58
N ARG A 70 -7.36 17.68 -6.07
CA ARG A 70 -8.19 18.90 -6.08
C ARG A 70 -8.21 19.62 -4.73
N TYR A 71 -8.12 18.87 -3.64
CA TYR A 71 -8.42 19.37 -2.31
C TYR A 71 -7.28 19.18 -1.31
N ALA A 72 -6.35 18.25 -1.57
CA ALA A 72 -5.27 18.02 -0.64
C ALA A 72 -4.21 19.13 -0.73
N ASP A 73 -3.53 19.38 0.39
CA ASP A 73 -2.32 20.17 0.48
C ASP A 73 -1.31 19.69 -0.57
N GLU A 74 -0.78 20.64 -1.35
CA GLU A 74 0.17 20.34 -2.40
C GLU A 74 1.41 19.60 -1.88
N ARG A 75 1.81 19.80 -0.60
CA ARG A 75 2.93 19.11 0.06
C ARG A 75 2.85 17.59 -0.10
N TYR A 76 1.66 17.01 0.00
CA TYR A 76 1.46 15.57 -0.06
C TYR A 76 1.08 15.11 -1.46
N PHE A 77 2.08 14.66 -2.22
CA PHE A 77 1.89 14.19 -3.58
C PHE A 77 1.29 12.79 -3.62
N LEU A 78 0.12 12.63 -4.27
CA LEU A 78 -0.47 11.32 -4.52
C LEU A 78 0.16 10.68 -5.76
N SER A 79 0.91 9.61 -5.53
CA SER A 79 1.47 8.73 -6.55
C SER A 79 0.50 7.59 -6.83
N LYS A 80 -0.04 7.55 -8.05
CA LYS A 80 -0.75 6.39 -8.61
C LYS A 80 -0.26 6.24 -10.04
N SER A 81 0.33 5.09 -10.34
CA SER A 81 0.78 4.82 -11.70
C SER A 81 -0.36 5.09 -12.72
N HIS A 82 -0.02 5.57 -13.91
CA HIS A 82 -0.91 5.70 -15.07
C HIS A 82 -0.13 5.52 -16.38
N LYS A 83 -0.70 5.93 -17.51
CA LYS A 83 -0.11 5.71 -18.85
C LYS A 83 1.29 6.33 -19.01
N ASP A 84 1.49 7.50 -18.42
CA ASP A 84 2.65 8.35 -18.65
C ASP A 84 3.54 8.49 -17.41
N PHE A 85 3.19 7.80 -16.32
CA PHE A 85 3.88 7.81 -15.04
C PHE A 85 3.80 6.42 -14.40
N VAL A 86 4.92 5.83 -14.02
CA VAL A 86 4.96 4.51 -13.39
C VAL A 86 5.88 4.56 -12.19
N ASP A 87 5.31 4.44 -11.00
CA ASP A 87 6.03 4.47 -9.71
C ASP A 87 6.49 3.10 -9.24
N ARG A 88 6.22 2.02 -9.99
CA ARG A 88 6.53 0.63 -9.64
C ARG A 88 5.74 0.06 -8.45
N ASN A 89 4.77 0.79 -7.93
CA ASN A 89 3.84 0.31 -6.90
C ASN A 89 2.54 -0.22 -7.56
N LEU A 90 1.71 -0.89 -6.76
CA LEU A 90 0.44 -1.50 -7.19
C LEU A 90 -0.79 -0.78 -6.65
N PHE A 91 -0.56 0.22 -5.81
CA PHE A 91 -1.53 0.92 -4.98
C PHE A 91 -1.15 2.42 -4.92
N ILE A 92 -1.95 3.23 -4.22
CA ILE A 92 -1.67 4.65 -4.04
C ILE A 92 -0.57 4.80 -2.99
N THR A 93 0.41 5.64 -3.26
CA THR A 93 1.40 6.09 -2.28
C THR A 93 1.32 7.60 -2.17
N ILE A 94 1.03 8.12 -0.97
CA ILE A 94 1.06 9.56 -0.67
C ILE A 94 2.46 9.91 -0.17
N ARG A 95 3.09 10.93 -0.76
CA ARG A 95 4.51 11.25 -0.52
C ARG A 95 4.68 12.68 -0.04
N ASP A 96 5.39 12.85 1.07
CA ASP A 96 5.70 14.17 1.60
C ASP A 96 6.88 14.82 0.87
N LYS A 97 6.61 15.84 0.05
CA LYS A 97 7.64 16.54 -0.74
C LYS A 97 8.68 17.27 0.12
N GLU A 98 8.42 17.51 1.39
CA GLU A 98 9.33 18.22 2.30
C GLU A 98 10.32 17.29 3.02
N THR A 99 10.22 15.97 2.78
CA THR A 99 11.14 14.97 3.33
C THR A 99 11.87 14.22 2.20
N THR A 100 12.80 13.35 2.60
CA THR A 100 13.57 12.46 1.74
C THR A 100 13.47 11.02 2.25
N CYS A 101 13.09 10.10 1.37
CA CYS A 101 13.14 8.65 1.54
C CYS A 101 13.33 8.00 0.16
N ILE A 102 14.59 7.88 -0.27
CA ILE A 102 14.96 7.34 -1.59
C ILE A 102 14.95 5.81 -1.53
N LYS A 103 13.88 5.19 -2.05
CA LYS A 103 13.78 3.72 -2.12
C LYS A 103 14.71 3.16 -3.22
N PRO A 104 15.51 2.11 -2.96
CA PRO A 104 16.46 1.57 -3.94
C PRO A 104 15.82 1.16 -5.28
N TYR A 105 14.58 0.67 -5.24
CA TYR A 105 13.85 0.22 -6.43
C TYR A 105 13.11 1.35 -7.17
N GLN A 106 13.18 2.60 -6.70
CA GLN A 106 12.57 3.78 -7.34
C GLN A 106 13.59 4.87 -7.66
N GLN A 107 14.84 4.76 -7.21
CA GLN A 107 15.85 5.83 -7.30
C GLN A 107 16.05 6.43 -8.71
N ASP A 108 15.82 5.66 -9.77
CA ASP A 108 15.96 6.11 -11.17
C ASP A 108 14.69 6.76 -11.75
N LEU A 109 13.63 6.89 -10.94
CA LEU A 109 12.37 7.51 -11.35
C LEU A 109 12.34 9.00 -11.01
N ASP A 110 11.83 9.80 -11.93
CA ASP A 110 11.50 11.21 -11.70
C ASP A 110 10.13 11.30 -11.01
N LEU A 111 10.14 11.17 -9.69
CA LEU A 111 8.98 11.31 -8.80
C LEU A 111 9.40 11.94 -7.47
N PRO A 112 8.47 12.49 -6.67
CA PRO A 112 8.79 12.93 -5.32
C PRO A 112 9.29 11.78 -4.45
N HIS A 113 10.52 11.83 -3.97
CA HIS A 113 11.10 10.78 -3.14
C HIS A 113 11.01 11.09 -1.65
N GLY A 114 9.83 11.49 -1.19
CA GLY A 114 9.54 11.74 0.22
C GLY A 114 9.24 10.48 1.02
N LEU A 115 9.10 10.64 2.33
CA LEU A 115 8.42 9.66 3.19
C LEU A 115 7.06 9.33 2.59
N ALA A 116 6.70 8.05 2.65
CA ALA A 116 5.56 7.47 1.97
C ALA A 116 4.54 6.95 2.98
N LEU A 117 3.27 7.20 2.70
CA LEU A 117 2.11 6.55 3.32
C LEU A 117 1.41 5.75 2.23
N ASP A 118 1.36 4.43 2.38
CA ASP A 118 0.75 3.55 1.39
C ASP A 118 -0.74 3.32 1.68
N VAL A 119 -1.56 3.41 0.64
CA VAL A 119 -3.01 3.23 0.71
C VAL A 119 -3.39 2.06 -0.19
N LEU A 120 -3.80 0.95 0.40
CA LEU A 120 -4.07 -0.32 -0.27
C LEU A 120 -5.57 -0.53 -0.46
N PRO A 121 -6.04 -0.83 -1.69
CA PRO A 121 -7.45 -1.12 -1.91
C PRO A 121 -7.83 -2.53 -1.45
N LEU A 122 -9.01 -2.62 -0.84
CA LEU A 122 -9.71 -3.87 -0.54
C LEU A 122 -10.74 -4.18 -1.62
N ASP A 123 -10.71 -5.40 -2.12
CA ASP A 123 -11.55 -5.90 -3.19
C ASP A 123 -12.45 -7.04 -2.70
N TYR A 124 -13.58 -7.25 -3.37
CA TYR A 124 -14.47 -8.37 -3.08
C TYR A 124 -13.83 -9.72 -3.47
N TYR A 125 -14.04 -10.74 -2.62
CA TYR A 125 -13.62 -12.13 -2.84
C TYR A 125 -14.77 -12.93 -3.48
N PRO A 126 -14.70 -13.36 -4.74
CA PRO A 126 -15.75 -14.09 -5.43
C PRO A 126 -16.00 -15.46 -4.78
N LYS A 127 -17.26 -15.79 -4.52
CA LYS A 127 -17.67 -17.07 -3.92
C LYS A 127 -17.43 -18.26 -4.86
N ASN A 128 -17.44 -18.02 -6.18
CA ASN A 128 -17.18 -19.05 -7.18
C ASN A 128 -15.65 -19.30 -7.30
N PRO A 129 -15.15 -20.53 -7.06
CA PRO A 129 -13.72 -20.82 -7.10
C PRO A 129 -13.05 -20.56 -8.47
N ALA A 130 -13.78 -20.76 -9.57
CA ALA A 130 -13.24 -20.50 -10.92
C ALA A 130 -13.07 -19.00 -11.17
N GLU A 131 -14.04 -18.18 -10.75
CA GLU A 131 -13.93 -16.72 -10.82
C GLU A 131 -12.87 -16.21 -9.85
N ARG A 132 -12.72 -16.79 -8.65
CA ARG A 132 -11.62 -16.44 -7.75
C ARG A 132 -10.26 -16.72 -8.39
N LYS A 133 -10.08 -17.88 -9.03
CA LYS A 133 -8.84 -18.20 -9.76
C LYS A 133 -8.59 -17.22 -10.92
N LYS A 134 -9.65 -16.80 -11.61
CA LYS A 134 -9.58 -15.78 -12.67
C LYS A 134 -9.17 -14.41 -12.11
N GLN A 135 -9.73 -14.00 -10.98
CA GLN A 135 -9.37 -12.76 -10.29
C GLN A 135 -7.90 -12.73 -9.92
N VAL A 136 -7.39 -13.79 -9.26
CA VAL A 136 -5.96 -13.88 -8.90
C VAL A 136 -5.06 -13.85 -10.13
N ARG A 137 -5.45 -14.53 -11.22
CA ARG A 137 -4.70 -14.47 -12.49
C ARG A 137 -4.61 -13.04 -13.01
N TRP A 138 -5.72 -12.30 -13.01
CA TRP A 138 -5.71 -10.90 -13.43
C TRP A 138 -4.92 -10.00 -12.47
N ALA A 139 -4.97 -10.25 -11.16
CA ALA A 139 -4.15 -9.53 -10.18
C ALA A 139 -2.64 -9.75 -10.41
N LEU A 140 -2.22 -10.96 -10.80
CA LEU A 140 -0.83 -11.24 -11.16
C LEU A 140 -0.41 -10.55 -12.48
N ILE A 141 -1.31 -10.50 -13.47
CA ILE A 141 -1.06 -9.75 -14.71
C ILE A 141 -0.96 -8.25 -14.40
N TYR A 142 -1.88 -7.72 -13.60
CA TYR A 142 -1.83 -6.35 -13.09
C TYR A 142 -0.50 -6.09 -12.41
N SER A 143 -0.11 -6.96 -11.46
CA SER A 143 1.14 -6.83 -10.72
C SER A 143 2.35 -6.71 -11.63
N LEU A 144 2.49 -7.61 -12.62
CA LEU A 144 3.60 -7.59 -13.56
C LEU A 144 3.63 -6.34 -14.44
N PHE A 145 2.49 -5.94 -15.02
CA PHE A 145 2.44 -4.86 -16.02
C PHE A 145 2.28 -3.46 -15.42
N CYS A 146 1.74 -3.33 -14.21
CA CYS A 146 1.63 -2.08 -13.45
C CYS A 146 2.99 -1.75 -12.81
N ALA A 147 3.50 -2.62 -11.95
CA ALA A 147 4.77 -2.36 -11.27
C ALA A 147 5.96 -2.39 -12.25
N GLN A 148 5.88 -3.21 -13.30
CA GLN A 148 6.98 -3.42 -14.26
C GLN A 148 8.30 -3.83 -13.60
N THR A 149 8.21 -4.42 -12.40
CA THR A 149 9.33 -4.99 -11.65
C THR A 149 9.41 -6.49 -11.89
N ILE A 150 10.64 -7.00 -11.91
CA ILE A 150 10.88 -8.44 -12.10
C ILE A 150 10.83 -9.12 -10.72
N PRO A 151 10.05 -10.20 -10.56
CA PRO A 151 9.96 -10.91 -9.29
C PRO A 151 11.23 -11.73 -9.02
N GLU A 152 12.26 -11.10 -8.44
CA GLU A 152 13.58 -11.71 -8.19
C GLU A 152 13.54 -12.89 -7.22
N LYS A 153 12.61 -12.88 -6.25
CA LYS A 153 12.51 -13.89 -5.18
C LYS A 153 11.60 -15.09 -5.52
N HIS A 154 10.99 -15.13 -6.71
CA HIS A 154 10.00 -16.16 -7.11
C HIS A 154 10.56 -17.23 -8.06
N GLY A 155 11.88 -17.39 -8.11
CA GLY A 155 12.57 -18.43 -8.87
C GLY A 155 12.89 -18.06 -10.32
N ALA A 156 13.89 -18.76 -10.89
CA ALA A 156 14.50 -18.40 -12.17
C ALA A 156 13.51 -18.38 -13.36
N VAL A 157 12.57 -19.32 -13.41
CA VAL A 157 11.58 -19.40 -14.51
C VAL A 157 10.66 -18.18 -14.50
N MET A 158 10.16 -17.78 -13.33
CA MET A 158 9.27 -16.61 -13.19
C MET A 158 10.02 -15.33 -13.54
N LYS A 159 11.28 -15.21 -13.11
CA LYS A 159 12.17 -14.10 -13.46
C LYS A 159 12.37 -13.98 -14.98
N TRP A 160 12.79 -15.06 -15.63
CA TRP A 160 13.03 -15.10 -17.08
C TRP A 160 11.76 -14.84 -17.89
N GLY A 161 10.65 -15.50 -17.53
CA GLY A 161 9.36 -15.29 -18.19
C GLY A 161 8.87 -13.84 -18.08
N SER A 162 8.98 -13.23 -16.89
CA SER A 162 8.61 -11.83 -16.66
C SER A 162 9.47 -10.87 -17.48
N ARG A 163 10.79 -11.13 -17.55
CA ARG A 163 11.73 -10.31 -18.34
C ARG A 163 11.39 -10.37 -19.84
N ILE A 164 11.09 -11.55 -20.36
CA ILE A 164 10.69 -11.74 -21.76
C ILE A 164 9.36 -11.03 -22.03
N LEU A 165 8.35 -11.25 -21.19
CA LEU A 165 7.03 -10.65 -21.36
C LEU A 165 7.10 -9.12 -21.34
N LEU A 166 7.82 -8.53 -20.39
CA LEU A 166 8.01 -7.08 -20.34
C LEU A 166 8.83 -6.60 -21.54
N GLY A 167 9.95 -7.26 -21.85
CA GLY A 167 10.85 -6.88 -22.95
C GLY A 167 10.20 -6.88 -24.33
N LEU A 168 9.29 -7.83 -24.58
CA LEU A 168 8.56 -7.94 -25.86
C LEU A 168 7.30 -7.08 -25.93
N THR A 169 6.77 -6.60 -24.79
CA THR A 169 5.54 -5.80 -24.76
C THR A 169 5.85 -4.31 -24.87
N PRO A 170 5.42 -3.61 -25.94
CA PRO A 170 5.59 -2.16 -26.05
C PRO A 170 4.94 -1.40 -24.89
N LYS A 171 5.54 -0.29 -24.44
CA LYS A 171 5.04 0.51 -23.30
C LYS A 171 3.55 0.87 -23.41
N SER A 172 3.10 1.28 -24.61
CA SER A 172 1.68 1.59 -24.88
C SER A 172 0.74 0.40 -24.70
N LEU A 173 1.22 -0.82 -25.00
CA LEU A 173 0.47 -2.05 -24.80
C LEU A 173 0.49 -2.50 -23.34
N ARG A 174 1.58 -2.25 -22.59
CA ARG A 174 1.67 -2.55 -21.14
C ARG A 174 0.54 -1.86 -20.38
N TYR A 175 0.33 -0.56 -20.61
CA TYR A 175 -0.78 0.18 -19.99
C TYR A 175 -2.15 -0.42 -20.33
N ARG A 176 -2.38 -0.80 -21.59
CA ARG A 176 -3.66 -1.42 -22.01
C ARG A 176 -3.89 -2.78 -21.34
N ILE A 177 -2.84 -3.60 -21.23
CA ILE A 177 -2.91 -4.91 -20.56
C ILE A 177 -3.22 -4.71 -19.08
N TRP A 178 -2.48 -3.81 -18.42
CA TRP A 178 -2.69 -3.49 -17.02
C TRP A 178 -4.11 -2.95 -16.79
N LYS A 179 -4.60 -1.94 -17.51
CA LYS A 179 -5.97 -1.42 -17.32
C LYS A 179 -7.05 -2.49 -17.52
N LYS A 180 -6.84 -3.42 -18.46
CA LYS A 180 -7.75 -4.57 -18.62
C LYS A 180 -7.68 -5.50 -17.40
N ALA A 181 -6.47 -5.78 -16.92
CA ALA A 181 -6.26 -6.62 -15.74
C ALA A 181 -6.89 -6.02 -14.49
N GLU A 182 -6.70 -4.72 -14.26
CA GLU A 182 -7.34 -3.95 -13.19
C GLU A 182 -8.86 -4.08 -13.25
N LYS A 183 -9.45 -3.81 -14.42
CA LYS A 183 -10.91 -3.94 -14.60
C LYS A 183 -11.40 -5.35 -14.29
N GLU A 184 -10.70 -6.38 -14.75
CA GLU A 184 -11.14 -7.77 -14.55
C GLU A 184 -10.92 -8.29 -13.13
N MET A 185 -9.93 -7.79 -12.40
CA MET A 185 -9.67 -8.18 -11.02
C MET A 185 -10.60 -7.47 -10.02
N THR A 186 -11.06 -6.25 -10.32
CA THR A 186 -11.89 -5.42 -9.41
C THR A 186 -13.38 -5.43 -9.72
N LYS A 187 -13.84 -6.06 -10.82
CA LYS A 187 -15.25 -6.03 -11.25
C LYS A 187 -16.29 -6.69 -10.32
N TYR A 188 -15.85 -7.45 -9.32
CA TYR A 188 -16.76 -8.27 -8.51
C TYR A 188 -17.54 -7.41 -7.51
N SER A 189 -18.79 -7.78 -7.29
CA SER A 189 -19.70 -7.08 -6.39
C SER A 189 -19.98 -7.88 -5.11
N LEU A 190 -20.58 -7.23 -4.12
CA LEU A 190 -21.03 -7.87 -2.88
C LEU A 190 -21.91 -9.10 -3.14
N ALA A 191 -22.82 -9.04 -4.12
CA ALA A 191 -23.75 -10.13 -4.42
C ALA A 191 -23.06 -11.42 -4.94
N GLU A 192 -21.89 -11.26 -5.56
CA GLU A 192 -21.11 -12.35 -6.17
C GLU A 192 -20.04 -12.89 -5.21
N SER A 193 -19.94 -12.30 -4.03
CA SER A 193 -18.81 -12.47 -3.13
C SER A 193 -19.22 -12.90 -1.73
N ASP A 194 -18.31 -13.57 -1.04
CA ASP A 194 -18.48 -14.09 0.33
C ASP A 194 -17.32 -13.67 1.24
N GLY A 195 -16.56 -12.65 0.84
CA GLY A 195 -15.43 -12.12 1.59
C GLY A 195 -14.82 -10.87 0.97
N ILE A 196 -13.80 -10.35 1.63
CA ILE A 196 -12.93 -9.25 1.20
C ILE A 196 -11.50 -9.77 1.09
N THR A 197 -10.69 -9.17 0.23
CA THR A 197 -9.31 -9.57 -0.02
C THR A 197 -8.47 -8.38 -0.45
N GLU A 198 -7.16 -8.53 -0.35
CA GLU A 198 -6.19 -7.59 -0.89
C GLU A 198 -5.51 -8.23 -2.12
N LEU A 199 -5.38 -7.46 -3.20
CA LEU A 199 -4.83 -7.96 -4.46
C LEU A 199 -3.48 -7.34 -4.84
N CYS A 200 -2.94 -6.45 -4.01
CA CYS A 200 -1.72 -5.69 -4.29
C CYS A 200 -0.55 -6.01 -3.34
N SER A 201 -0.76 -6.81 -2.29
CA SER A 201 0.27 -7.14 -1.28
C SER A 201 1.04 -8.43 -1.59
N GLY A 202 0.91 -8.93 -2.83
CA GLY A 202 1.60 -10.12 -3.32
C GLY A 202 0.85 -11.45 -3.15
N PRO A 203 1.37 -12.55 -3.72
CA PRO A 203 0.61 -13.79 -3.92
C PRO A 203 0.19 -14.53 -2.65
N GLY A 204 0.87 -14.28 -1.53
CA GLY A 204 0.51 -14.84 -0.22
C GLY A 204 -0.78 -14.21 0.30
N TYR A 205 -0.78 -12.88 0.43
CA TYR A 205 -1.92 -12.10 0.88
C TYR A 205 -3.11 -12.15 -0.08
N MET A 206 -2.88 -12.31 -1.38
CA MET A 206 -3.93 -12.62 -2.37
C MET A 206 -4.70 -13.92 -2.07
N ARG A 207 -4.34 -14.72 -1.09
CA ARG A 207 -5.11 -15.91 -0.68
C ARG A 207 -6.06 -15.61 0.48
N ASN A 208 -5.80 -14.54 1.22
CA ASN A 208 -6.58 -14.19 2.40
C ASN A 208 -8.00 -13.83 1.99
N LYS A 209 -8.95 -14.41 2.74
CA LYS A 209 -10.37 -14.11 2.65
C LYS A 209 -10.81 -13.60 4.02
N TYR A 210 -11.12 -12.33 4.09
CA TYR A 210 -11.63 -11.70 5.29
C TYR A 210 -13.16 -11.67 5.27
N PRO A 211 -13.85 -11.71 6.41
CA PRO A 211 -15.29 -11.46 6.47
C PRO A 211 -15.62 -10.07 5.90
N ILE A 212 -16.74 -9.95 5.17
CA ILE A 212 -17.20 -8.65 4.64
C ILE A 212 -17.46 -7.66 5.77
N ALA A 213 -18.15 -8.11 6.82
CA ALA A 213 -18.44 -7.33 8.02
C ALA A 213 -17.19 -6.76 8.71
N SER A 214 -15.99 -7.31 8.48
CA SER A 214 -14.77 -6.77 9.06
C SER A 214 -14.43 -5.36 8.58
N PHE A 215 -14.92 -4.98 7.39
CA PHE A 215 -14.60 -3.73 6.70
C PHE A 215 -15.86 -2.96 6.28
N GLU A 216 -16.97 -3.14 7.01
CA GLU A 216 -18.19 -2.34 6.80
C GLU A 216 -18.12 -0.96 7.45
N ASP A 217 -17.34 -0.84 8.53
CA ASP A 217 -17.11 0.40 9.26
C ASP A 217 -15.73 0.37 9.94
N ASN A 218 -15.30 1.51 10.47
CA ASN A 218 -14.11 1.63 11.30
C ASN A 218 -14.47 1.92 12.76
N LEU A 219 -13.50 1.71 13.63
CA LEU A 219 -13.52 2.22 14.99
C LEU A 219 -12.20 2.94 15.26
N PHE A 220 -12.28 4.03 16.03
CA PHE A 220 -11.12 4.84 16.38
C PHE A 220 -10.54 4.33 17.70
N LEU A 221 -9.24 4.03 17.70
CA LEU A 221 -8.49 3.65 18.89
C LEU A 221 -7.39 4.67 19.19
N PRO A 222 -6.98 4.82 20.46
CA PRO A 222 -5.82 5.61 20.83
C PRO A 222 -4.56 5.16 20.08
N PHE A 223 -3.86 6.11 19.48
CA PHE A 223 -2.60 5.91 18.79
C PHE A 223 -1.70 7.12 19.03
N GLU A 224 -0.63 6.95 19.78
CA GLU A 224 0.24 8.02 20.26
C GLU A 224 -0.58 9.13 20.98
N GLY A 225 -0.56 10.36 20.47
CA GLY A 225 -1.30 11.50 21.00
C GLY A 225 -2.68 11.74 20.36
N THR A 226 -3.15 10.82 19.51
CA THR A 226 -4.36 10.98 18.69
C THR A 226 -5.20 9.69 18.66
N GLU A 227 -6.16 9.62 17.75
CA GLU A 227 -6.93 8.41 17.47
C GLU A 227 -6.86 8.02 16.00
N MET A 228 -6.69 6.73 15.73
CA MET A 228 -6.58 6.21 14.37
C MET A 228 -7.66 5.16 14.08
N PRO A 229 -8.22 5.15 12.86
CA PRO A 229 -9.26 4.20 12.49
C PRO A 229 -8.63 2.82 12.25
N ILE A 230 -9.23 1.76 12.79
CA ILE A 230 -8.94 0.37 12.40
C ILE A 230 -10.24 -0.31 11.93
N PRO A 231 -10.19 -1.45 11.21
CA PRO A 231 -11.39 -2.13 10.76
C PRO A 231 -12.26 -2.58 11.95
N VAL A 232 -13.58 -2.47 11.86
CA VAL A 232 -14.48 -2.90 12.96
C VAL A 232 -14.31 -4.39 13.31
N GLY A 233 -14.01 -5.24 12.32
CA GLY A 233 -13.66 -6.64 12.53
C GLY A 233 -12.16 -6.91 12.48
N TYR A 234 -11.36 -6.02 13.10
CA TYR A 234 -9.89 -6.11 13.13
C TYR A 234 -9.38 -7.48 13.57
N ASP A 235 -10.02 -8.15 14.54
CA ASP A 235 -9.50 -9.43 15.07
C ASP A 235 -9.55 -10.54 14.00
N ALA A 236 -10.65 -10.62 13.24
CA ALA A 236 -10.76 -11.58 12.14
C ALA A 236 -9.75 -11.29 11.02
N TYR A 237 -9.54 -10.00 10.71
CA TYR A 237 -8.53 -9.57 9.76
C TYR A 237 -7.11 -9.97 10.22
N LEU A 238 -6.69 -9.51 11.40
CA LEU A 238 -5.34 -9.69 11.92
C LEU A 238 -5.01 -11.16 12.20
N ARG A 239 -5.96 -11.96 12.68
CA ARG A 239 -5.75 -13.42 12.82
C ARG A 239 -5.57 -14.11 11.49
N THR A 240 -6.32 -13.70 10.47
CA THR A 240 -6.20 -14.29 9.13
C THR A 240 -4.86 -13.94 8.50
N ALA A 241 -4.40 -12.70 8.66
CA ALA A 241 -3.16 -12.22 8.04
C ALA A 241 -1.89 -12.63 8.81
N PHE A 242 -1.91 -12.57 10.15
CA PHE A 242 -0.72 -12.67 11.00
C PHE A 242 -0.79 -13.80 12.04
N GLY A 243 -1.93 -14.46 12.21
CA GLY A 243 -2.11 -15.50 13.24
C GLY A 243 -2.19 -14.89 14.64
N ASP A 244 -1.26 -15.28 15.53
CA ASP A 244 -1.16 -14.69 16.87
C ASP A 244 -0.42 -13.34 16.80
N TYR A 245 -1.16 -12.29 16.44
CA TYR A 245 -0.62 -10.94 16.23
C TYR A 245 -0.33 -10.17 17.52
N MET A 246 -0.85 -10.63 18.66
CA MET A 246 -0.64 -9.97 19.96
C MET A 246 0.72 -10.30 20.55
N THR A 247 1.24 -11.50 20.26
CA THR A 247 2.59 -11.90 20.66
C THR A 247 3.64 -11.25 19.76
N PRO A 248 4.57 -10.45 20.30
CA PRO A 248 5.68 -9.91 19.51
C PRO A 248 6.53 -11.00 18.87
N PRO A 249 7.09 -10.78 17.67
CA PRO A 249 8.05 -11.70 17.09
C PRO A 249 9.34 -11.75 17.94
N PRO A 250 10.17 -12.79 17.79
CA PRO A 250 11.50 -12.86 18.39
C PRO A 250 12.34 -11.60 18.13
N ALA A 251 13.20 -11.23 19.08
CA ALA A 251 13.96 -9.96 19.05
C ALA A 251 14.86 -9.80 17.81
N ASP A 252 15.40 -10.89 17.26
CA ASP A 252 16.20 -10.90 16.03
C ASP A 252 15.38 -10.56 14.77
N LYS A 253 14.05 -10.60 14.88
CA LYS A 253 13.10 -10.22 13.81
C LYS A 253 12.43 -8.86 14.06
N GLN A 254 12.75 -8.18 15.17
CA GLN A 254 12.24 -6.85 15.52
C GLN A 254 13.11 -5.78 14.88
N VAL A 255 13.07 -5.72 13.54
CA VAL A 255 13.86 -4.77 12.74
C VAL A 255 12.93 -3.99 11.82
N PRO A 256 13.28 -2.74 11.46
CA PRO A 256 12.58 -2.00 10.42
C PRO A 256 12.57 -2.77 9.11
N HIS A 257 11.49 -2.65 8.36
CA HIS A 257 11.28 -3.43 7.14
C HIS A 257 11.64 -2.66 5.86
N HIS A 258 11.81 -1.33 5.93
CA HIS A 258 12.03 -0.50 4.74
C HIS A 258 13.49 -0.08 4.57
N ASP A 259 14.04 -0.42 3.40
CA ASP A 259 15.35 0.03 2.96
C ASP A 259 15.25 1.40 2.26
N ALA A 260 16.09 2.34 2.67
CA ALA A 260 16.28 3.63 2.00
C ALA A 260 17.78 3.89 1.73
N ILE A 261 18.10 4.43 0.55
CA ILE A 261 19.45 4.87 0.21
C ILE A 261 19.79 6.15 0.96
N ILE A 262 18.85 7.09 0.97
CA ILE A 262 18.91 8.36 1.70
C ILE A 262 17.57 8.52 2.40
N ALA A 263 17.61 8.85 3.70
CA ALA A 263 16.44 9.17 4.49
C ALA A 263 16.74 10.40 5.35
N ASP A 264 15.99 11.49 5.13
CA ASP A 264 16.10 12.76 5.85
C ASP A 264 14.69 13.33 6.05
N MET A 265 14.29 13.52 7.31
CA MET A 265 12.94 13.95 7.70
C MET A 265 12.79 15.46 7.83
N ASP A 266 13.88 16.20 7.59
CA ASP A 266 13.97 17.65 7.71
C ASP A 266 14.23 18.34 6.37
N LYS A 267 14.66 17.59 5.34
CA LYS A 267 15.00 18.10 4.02
C LYS A 267 14.23 17.43 2.90
N SER A 268 13.85 18.24 1.92
CA SER A 268 13.22 17.75 0.70
C SER A 268 14.20 16.93 -0.14
N TYR A 269 13.68 15.87 -0.75
CA TYR A 269 14.43 15.04 -1.71
C TYR A 269 15.11 15.86 -2.83
N THR A 270 14.60 17.06 -3.14
CA THR A 270 15.19 17.92 -4.17
C THR A 270 16.60 18.41 -3.84
N GLU A 271 16.97 18.46 -2.55
CA GLU A 271 18.31 18.86 -2.11
C GLU A 271 19.37 17.80 -2.44
N TYR A 272 18.95 16.55 -2.65
CA TYR A 272 19.82 15.41 -2.94
C TYR A 272 19.89 15.06 -4.43
N LYS A 273 19.34 15.92 -5.31
CA LYS A 273 19.36 15.68 -6.77
C LYS A 273 20.80 15.55 -7.28
N GLY A 274 21.09 14.43 -7.93
CA GLY A 274 22.43 14.09 -8.42
C GLY A 274 23.24 13.18 -7.49
N GLU A 275 22.74 12.91 -6.28
CA GLU A 275 23.35 11.96 -5.33
C GLU A 275 22.78 10.53 -5.45
N TYR A 276 21.73 10.35 -6.27
CA TYR A 276 21.03 9.09 -6.50
C TYR A 276 20.59 8.96 -7.98
N GLY A 277 20.20 7.76 -8.41
CA GLY A 277 19.58 7.53 -9.73
C GLY A 277 20.50 7.07 -10.86
N VAL A 278 21.42 6.13 -10.57
CA VAL A 278 22.31 5.49 -11.58
C VAL A 278 21.53 4.78 -12.68
#